data_AF-A0A3S4K016-F1
#
_entry.id   AF-A0A3S4K016-F1
#
_cell.length_a   1.000
_cell.length_b   1.000
_cell.length_c   1.000
_cell.angle_alpha   90.00
_cell.angle_beta   90.00
_cell.angle_gamma   90.00
#
_symmetry.space_group_name_H-M   'P 1'
#
loop_
_entity.id
_entity.type
_entity.pdbx_description
1 polymer ?
#
loop_
_entity_poly.entity_id
_entity_poly.type
_entity_poly.pdbx_seq_one_letter_code
_entity_poly.pdbx_strand_id
1 'polypeptide(L)'
;MDLFSTKIARNKLNHNFKTIYTDPKLAPVRAVIQSWGRGLLERSGEQTKFINEFQTTFNSSMWELYLNEMFIRLGYSVDYTKDSPDFCVSSH
;
A
#
# COMPACT_ATOMS: atom_id res chain seq x y z
N MET A 1 -2.52 10.43 0.65
CA MET A 1 -3.80 9.68 0.52
C MET A 1 -3.84 8.61 1.62
N ASP A 2 -5.01 8.23 2.12
CA ASP A 2 -5.15 7.31 3.27
C ASP A 2 -5.63 5.91 2.82
N LEU A 3 -4.80 4.88 3.04
CA LEU A 3 -5.07 3.48 2.70
C LEU A 3 -6.31 2.91 3.42
N PHE A 4 -6.60 3.44 4.60
CA PHE A 4 -7.66 2.96 5.48
C PHE A 4 -8.95 3.79 5.37
N SER A 5 -8.95 4.87 4.59
CA SER A 5 -10.17 5.57 4.21
C SER A 5 -10.92 4.75 3.16
N THR A 6 -12.03 4.12 3.56
CA THR A 6 -12.78 3.22 2.67
C THR A 6 -14.09 3.82 2.17
N LYS A 7 -14.31 3.73 0.86
CA LYS A 7 -15.61 3.99 0.20
C LYS A 7 -16.28 2.68 -0.25
N ILE A 8 -15.69 1.53 0.14
CA ILE A 8 -16.08 0.20 -0.33
C ILE A 8 -17.09 -0.40 0.65
N ALA A 9 -18.12 -1.06 0.12
CA ALA A 9 -19.09 -1.76 0.93
C ALA A 9 -18.43 -2.87 1.78
N ARG A 10 -18.83 -3.00 3.05
CA ARG A 10 -18.19 -3.90 4.04
C ARG A 10 -18.14 -5.38 3.62
N ASN A 11 -19.10 -5.82 2.80
CA ASN A 11 -19.16 -7.17 2.24
C ASN A 11 -18.10 -7.41 1.14
N LYS A 12 -17.61 -6.36 0.48
CA LYS A 12 -16.57 -6.43 -0.54
C LYS A 12 -15.14 -6.32 0.02
N LEU A 13 -15.00 -5.89 1.27
CA LEU A 13 -13.68 -5.79 1.91
C LEU A 13 -13.08 -7.19 2.13
N ASN A 14 -11.76 -7.30 1.96
CA ASN A 14 -11.01 -8.50 2.29
C ASN A 14 -11.08 -8.77 3.81
N HIS A 15 -11.02 -10.05 4.21
CA HIS A 15 -11.02 -10.44 5.62
C HIS A 15 -9.80 -9.88 6.39
N ASN A 16 -8.60 -9.94 5.79
CA ASN A 16 -7.37 -9.46 6.42
C ASN A 16 -7.38 -7.93 6.57
N PHE A 17 -7.81 -7.22 5.50
CA PHE A 17 -8.01 -5.78 5.57
C PHE A 17 -9.01 -5.41 6.69
N LYS A 18 -10.16 -6.09 6.78
CA LYS A 18 -11.17 -5.85 7.82
C LYS A 18 -10.59 -5.99 9.23
N THR A 19 -9.76 -7.00 9.47
CA THR A 19 -9.13 -7.21 10.78
C THR A 19 -8.26 -6.02 11.17
N ILE A 20 -7.35 -5.60 10.27
CA ILE A 20 -6.45 -4.46 10.50
C ILE A 20 -7.23 -3.14 10.62
N TYR A 21 -8.26 -2.96 9.80
CA TYR A 21 -9.06 -1.74 9.75
C TYR A 21 -9.93 -1.56 11.00
N THR A 22 -10.56 -2.64 11.50
CA THR A 22 -11.58 -2.55 12.56
C THR A 22 -11.05 -2.73 13.97
N ASP A 23 -9.94 -3.44 14.16
CA ASP A 23 -9.38 -3.65 15.51
C ASP A 23 -8.69 -2.37 16.01
N PRO A 24 -9.12 -1.77 17.14
CA PRO A 24 -8.47 -0.62 17.74
C PRO A 24 -7.03 -0.90 18.17
N LYS A 25 -6.71 -2.14 18.57
CA LYS A 25 -5.35 -2.54 18.99
C LYS A 25 -4.35 -2.49 17.84
N LEU A 26 -4.83 -2.58 16.60
CA LEU A 26 -4.02 -2.51 15.38
C LEU A 26 -3.90 -1.08 14.84
N ALA A 27 -4.37 -0.05 15.56
CA ALA A 27 -4.18 1.34 15.15
C ALA A 27 -2.70 1.72 14.88
N PRO A 28 -1.71 1.29 15.69
CA PRO A 28 -0.30 1.53 15.39
C PRO A 28 0.16 0.81 14.11
N VAL A 29 -0.36 -0.39 13.84
CA VAL A 29 -0.04 -1.16 12.64
C VAL A 29 -0.54 -0.43 11.39
N ARG A 30 -1.72 0.20 11.44
CA ARG A 30 -2.22 1.03 10.34
C ARG A 30 -1.27 2.19 10.02
N ALA A 31 -0.74 2.87 11.04
CA ALA A 31 0.22 3.95 10.84
C ALA A 31 1.52 3.46 10.17
N VAL A 32 2.01 2.28 10.56
CA VAL A 32 3.18 1.64 9.92
C VAL A 32 2.90 1.32 8.45
N ILE A 33 1.80 0.62 8.16
CA ILE A 33 1.43 0.26 6.79
C ILE A 33 1.19 1.50 5.92
N GLN A 34 0.57 2.54 6.48
CA GLN A 34 0.38 3.82 5.80
C GLN A 34 1.70 4.47 5.41
N SER A 35 2.72 4.38 6.27
CA SER A 35 4.06 4.94 6.01
C SER A 35 4.78 4.23 4.86
N TRP A 36 4.53 2.93 4.67
CA TRP A 36 5.14 2.14 3.60
C TRP A 36 4.69 2.54 2.20
N GLY A 37 3.59 3.28 2.09
CA GLY A 37 3.09 3.81 0.81
C GLY A 37 3.77 5.08 0.33
N ARG A 38 4.78 5.62 1.03
CA ARG A 38 5.49 6.83 0.62
C ARG A 38 6.08 6.69 -0.78
N GLY A 39 5.94 7.72 -1.62
CA GLY A 39 6.30 7.69 -3.04
C GLY A 39 5.32 6.87 -3.91
N LEU A 40 5.01 5.63 -3.53
CA LEU A 40 4.07 4.76 -4.26
C LEU A 40 2.67 5.38 -4.38
N LEU A 41 2.14 5.90 -3.26
CA LEU A 41 0.84 6.56 -3.20
C LEU A 41 0.86 8.00 -3.72
N GLU A 42 2.02 8.51 -4.17
CA GLU A 42 2.14 9.85 -4.75
C GLU A 42 2.07 9.81 -6.28
N ARG A 43 2.13 8.62 -6.88
CA ARG A 43 2.00 8.37 -8.33
C ARG A 43 0.67 8.89 -8.88
N SER A 44 0.69 9.65 -9.96
CA SER A 44 -0.56 10.15 -10.57
C SER A 44 -1.34 9.01 -11.24
N GLY A 45 -2.65 8.93 -11.01
CA GLY A 45 -3.58 8.09 -11.80
C GLY A 45 -3.90 6.70 -11.24
N GLU A 46 -2.99 6.06 -10.49
CA GLU A 46 -3.20 4.67 -10.04
C GLU A 46 -3.55 4.50 -8.55
N GLN A 47 -3.44 5.57 -7.76
CA GLN A 47 -3.63 5.52 -6.30
C GLN A 47 -4.99 4.96 -5.88
N THR A 48 -6.07 5.37 -6.58
CA THR A 48 -7.43 4.90 -6.28
C THR A 48 -7.58 3.41 -6.57
N LYS A 49 -6.98 2.93 -7.66
CA LYS A 49 -6.98 1.51 -8.02
C LYS A 49 -6.21 0.71 -6.97
N PHE A 50 -5.02 1.17 -6.62
CA PHE A 50 -4.19 0.55 -5.59
C PHE A 50 -4.91 0.44 -4.23
N ILE A 51 -5.54 1.53 -3.76
CA ILE A 51 -6.30 1.51 -2.50
C ILE A 51 -7.48 0.53 -2.60
N ASN A 52 -8.17 0.46 -3.74
CA ASN A 52 -9.25 -0.50 -3.92
C ASN A 52 -8.75 -1.95 -3.86
N GLU A 53 -7.61 -2.25 -4.48
CA GLU A 53 -6.98 -3.58 -4.45
C GLU A 53 -6.52 -3.91 -3.02
N PHE A 54 -5.85 -2.98 -2.33
CA PHE A 54 -5.45 -3.12 -0.94
C PHE A 54 -6.65 -3.46 -0.02
N GLN A 55 -7.82 -2.86 -0.27
CA GLN A 55 -9.02 -3.07 0.54
C GLN A 55 -9.80 -4.35 0.17
N THR A 56 -9.75 -4.80 -1.09
CA THR A 56 -10.62 -5.89 -1.61
C THR A 56 -9.90 -7.21 -1.84
N THR A 57 -8.66 -7.19 -2.33
CA THR A 57 -7.84 -8.40 -2.59
C THR A 57 -6.68 -8.53 -1.60
N PHE A 58 -6.19 -7.41 -1.07
CA PHE A 58 -5.22 -7.28 0.03
C PHE A 58 -3.82 -7.83 -0.23
N ASN A 59 -3.66 -9.12 -0.51
CA ASN A 59 -2.36 -9.79 -0.43
C ASN A 59 -1.30 -9.20 -1.39
N SER A 60 -1.64 -8.93 -2.65
CA SER A 60 -0.68 -8.39 -3.63
C SER A 60 -0.23 -6.98 -3.23
N SER A 61 -1.19 -6.08 -2.99
CA SER A 61 -0.91 -4.69 -2.59
C SER A 61 -0.18 -4.60 -1.24
N MET A 62 -0.43 -5.54 -0.31
CA MET A 62 0.30 -5.62 0.96
C MET A 62 1.79 -5.95 0.74
N TRP A 63 2.09 -6.91 -0.14
CA TRP A 63 3.47 -7.20 -0.51
C TRP A 63 4.13 -6.04 -1.25
N GLU A 64 3.39 -5.34 -2.09
CA GLU A 64 3.88 -4.12 -2.76
C GLU A 64 4.27 -3.04 -1.75
N LEU A 65 3.44 -2.76 -0.74
CA LEU A 65 3.80 -1.83 0.35
C LEU A 65 5.06 -2.29 1.08
N TYR A 66 5.12 -3.57 1.46
CA TYR A 66 6.27 -4.12 2.16
C TYR A 66 7.56 -4.01 1.35
N LEU A 67 7.52 -4.35 0.07
CA LEU A 67 8.67 -4.26 -0.84
C LEU A 67 9.10 -2.81 -1.05
N ASN A 68 8.15 -1.89 -1.23
CA ASN A 68 8.44 -0.46 -1.36
C ASN A 68 9.26 0.08 -0.19
N GLU A 69 8.80 -0.15 1.04
CA GLU A 69 9.52 0.26 2.25
C GLU A 69 10.87 -0.47 2.37
N MET A 70 10.92 -1.75 2.03
CA MET A 70 12.15 -2.54 2.09
C MET A 70 13.23 -1.97 1.15
N PHE A 71 12.89 -1.64 -0.10
CA PHE A 71 13.84 -1.05 -1.05
C PHE A 71 14.41 0.27 -0.52
N ILE A 72 13.53 1.15 -0.01
CA ILE A 72 13.93 2.42 0.59
C ILE A 72 14.88 2.20 1.77
N ARG A 73 14.56 1.27 2.68
CA ARG A 73 15.38 0.98 3.87
C ARG A 73 16.74 0.37 3.54
N LEU A 74 16.82 -0.39 2.45
CA LEU A 74 18.08 -0.92 1.94
C LEU A 74 18.90 0.12 1.16
N GLY A 75 18.41 1.34 1.01
CA GLY A 75 19.11 2.43 0.35
C GLY A 75 18.99 2.42 -1.17
N TYR A 76 17.99 1.72 -1.73
CA TYR A 76 17.71 1.80 -3.16
C TYR A 76 16.83 3.01 -3.50
N SER A 77 16.95 3.48 -4.74
CA SER A 77 16.02 4.46 -5.31
C SER A 77 14.94 3.73 -6.11
N VAL A 78 13.67 4.09 -5.89
CA VAL A 78 12.51 3.54 -6.62
C VAL A 78 11.98 4.60 -7.60
N ASP A 79 11.95 4.27 -8.88
CA ASP A 79 11.36 5.12 -9.92
C ASP A 79 9.86 4.85 -10.05
N TYR A 80 9.07 5.77 -9.50
CA TYR A 80 7.61 5.71 -9.49
C TYR A 80 6.96 6.25 -10.79
N THR A 81 7.74 6.66 -11.79
CA THR A 81 7.22 7.21 -13.05
C THR A 81 6.84 6.16 -14.09
N LYS A 82 7.18 4.89 -13.85
CA LYS A 82 6.95 3.79 -14.80
C LYS A 82 5.66 3.05 -14.45
N ASP A 83 4.81 2.80 -15.45
CA ASP A 83 3.57 2.02 -15.27
C ASP A 83 3.84 0.50 -15.14
N SER A 84 5.01 0.04 -15.56
CA SER A 84 5.47 -1.34 -15.38
C SER A 84 7.00 -1.44 -15.56
N PRO A 85 7.66 -2.46 -14.98
CA PRO A 85 7.15 -3.44 -14.01
C PRO A 85 6.79 -2.77 -12.66
N ASP A 86 6.21 -3.51 -11.71
CA ASP A 86 5.74 -2.97 -10.42
C ASP A 86 6.80 -2.11 -9.69
N PHE A 87 8.08 -2.49 -9.79
CA PHE A 87 9.20 -1.73 -9.25
C PHE A 87 10.33 -1.58 -10.27
N CYS A 88 10.71 -0.34 -10.53
CA CYS A 88 11.95 0.02 -11.20
C CYS A 88 12.92 0.55 -10.14
N VAL A 89 13.97 -0.22 -9.84
CA VAL A 89 14.86 0.05 -8.70
C VAL A 89 16.29 0.20 -9.18
N SER A 90 17.00 1.22 -8.68
CA SER A 90 18.43 1.43 -8.93
C SER A 90 19.22 1.41 -7.61
N SER A 91 20.38 0.76 -7.65
CA SER A 91 21.40 0.93 -6.61
C SER A 91 22.14 2.25 -6.83
N HIS A 92 22.63 2.82 -5.73
CA HIS A 92 23.66 3.84 -5.82
C HIS A 92 24.99 3.27 -6.31
#